data_AF-A0A5S4UF23-F1
#
_entry.id   AF-A0A5S4UF23-F1
#
_cell.length_a   1.000
_cell.length_b   1.000
_cell.length_c   1.000
_cell.angle_alpha   90.00
_cell.angle_beta   90.00
_cell.angle_gamma   90.00
#
_symmetry.space_group_name_H-M   'P 1'
#
loop_
_entity.id
_entity.type
_entity.pdbx_description
1 polymer ?
#
loop_
_entity_poly.entity_id
_entity_poly.type
_entity_poly.pdbx_seq_one_letter_code
_entity_poly.pdbx_strand_id
1 'polypeptide(L)'
;LAVTAGSLDNGGTLLGGEALTLTADGALTNTGRLLTPGAAVLTAASVVNAGEGQAGRLQLTSGALANTGTLAVNGGAWLTLDGLDNRGTLSALGDLTVTGTDLHNAGRLAARGALTLSGNYGGAGELYSEGALGLRGAALVNDGGRWQGETLAVTADRLDNRGTVTGLTALTVTTAGTLTNTGRLEGRRLALTA
;
A
#
# COMPACT_ATOMS: atom_id res chain seq x y z
N LEU A 1 18.92 -6.93 14.67
CA LEU A 1 19.44 -7.96 13.72
C LEU A 1 19.70 -7.26 12.40
N ALA A 2 20.88 -7.47 11.80
CA ALA A 2 21.21 -6.94 10.47
C ALA A 2 21.74 -8.09 9.58
N VAL A 3 21.22 -8.20 8.36
CA VAL A 3 21.62 -9.24 7.39
C VAL A 3 21.84 -8.59 6.03
N THR A 4 22.98 -8.89 5.39
CA THR A 4 23.26 -8.54 3.99
C THR A 4 23.52 -9.82 3.21
N ALA A 5 22.86 -10.00 2.07
CA ALA A 5 23.00 -11.19 1.24
C ALA A 5 22.76 -10.89 -0.25
N GLY A 6 23.18 -11.78 -1.15
CA GLY A 6 22.77 -11.70 -2.55
C GLY A 6 21.28 -12.00 -2.73
N SER A 7 20.74 -12.93 -1.95
CA SER A 7 19.30 -13.19 -1.83
C SER A 7 19.02 -13.78 -0.45
N LEU A 8 17.81 -13.58 0.06
CA LEU A 8 17.38 -14.04 1.37
C LEU A 8 16.07 -14.83 1.20
N ASP A 9 16.08 -16.10 1.59
CA ASP A 9 14.89 -16.95 1.66
C ASP A 9 14.60 -17.31 3.12
N ASN A 10 13.43 -16.90 3.60
CA ASN A 10 12.95 -17.19 4.94
C ASN A 10 11.67 -18.02 4.89
N GLY A 11 11.81 -19.33 5.05
CA GLY A 11 10.69 -20.25 5.34
C GLY A 11 10.46 -20.51 6.83
N GLY A 12 11.32 -19.97 7.71
CA GLY A 12 11.28 -20.17 9.15
C GLY A 12 10.75 -18.95 9.91
N THR A 13 11.41 -18.61 11.02
CA THR A 13 11.15 -17.36 11.75
C THR A 13 12.43 -16.56 11.85
N LEU A 14 12.40 -15.33 11.34
CA LEU A 14 13.40 -14.30 11.57
C LEU A 14 12.85 -13.31 12.59
N LEU A 15 13.49 -13.21 13.75
CA LEU A 15 13.09 -12.31 14.83
C LEU A 15 14.18 -11.26 15.08
N GLY A 16 13.86 -9.99 14.85
CA GLY A 16 14.67 -8.85 15.29
C GLY A 16 14.13 -8.32 16.61
N GLY A 17 14.92 -8.38 17.69
CA GLY A 17 14.50 -7.92 19.03
C GLY A 17 14.07 -6.46 19.08
N GLU A 18 14.99 -5.52 18.83
CA GLU A 18 14.69 -4.08 18.84
C GLU A 18 14.55 -3.49 17.42
N ALA A 19 15.24 -4.10 16.46
CA ALA A 19 15.21 -3.70 15.07
C ALA A 19 15.61 -4.87 14.16
N LEU A 20 15.19 -4.77 12.91
CA LEU A 20 15.49 -5.71 11.85
C LEU A 20 15.90 -4.96 10.58
N THR A 21 17.14 -5.12 10.15
CA THR A 21 17.64 -4.57 8.88
C THR A 21 17.98 -5.72 7.96
N LEU A 22 17.32 -5.80 6.81
CA LEU A 22 17.60 -6.82 5.80
C LEU A 22 17.94 -6.12 4.48
N THR A 23 19.12 -6.40 3.96
CA THR A 23 19.59 -5.93 2.66
C THR A 23 19.85 -7.13 1.76
N ALA A 24 19.17 -7.18 0.62
CA ALA A 24 19.40 -8.19 -0.41
C ALA A 24 19.72 -7.52 -1.76
N ASP A 25 20.78 -7.93 -2.44
CA ASP A 25 21.04 -7.39 -3.79
C ASP A 25 19.99 -7.88 -4.81
N GLY A 26 19.45 -9.09 -4.59
CA GLY A 26 18.40 -9.73 -5.38
C GLY A 26 17.08 -9.81 -4.61
N ALA A 27 16.57 -11.03 -4.44
CA ALA A 27 15.26 -11.27 -3.85
C ALA A 27 15.32 -11.41 -2.31
N LEU A 28 14.34 -10.82 -1.64
CA LEU A 28 13.96 -11.13 -0.26
C LEU A 28 12.61 -11.87 -0.29
N THR A 29 12.65 -13.18 -0.08
CA THR A 29 11.48 -14.04 -0.05
C THR A 29 11.14 -14.43 1.39
N ASN A 30 9.92 -14.13 1.81
CA ASN A 30 9.37 -14.53 3.11
C ASN A 30 8.15 -15.43 2.89
N THR A 31 8.32 -16.72 3.15
CA THR A 31 7.23 -17.73 3.20
C THR A 31 6.89 -18.15 4.64
N GLY A 32 7.78 -17.84 5.59
CA GLY A 32 7.57 -18.04 7.02
C GLY A 32 7.17 -16.74 7.74
N ARG A 33 7.93 -16.37 8.77
CA ARG A 33 7.67 -15.23 9.65
C ARG A 33 8.86 -14.29 9.71
N LEU A 34 8.61 -13.00 9.49
CA LEU A 34 9.55 -11.90 9.69
C LEU A 34 8.98 -11.00 10.77
N LEU A 35 9.59 -10.99 11.96
CA LEU A 35 9.02 -10.38 13.16
C LEU A 35 10.00 -9.39 13.78
N THR A 36 9.53 -8.20 14.10
CA THR A 36 10.21 -7.29 15.03
C THR A 36 9.20 -6.39 15.73
N PRO A 37 9.24 -6.24 17.07
CA PRO A 37 8.40 -5.25 17.75
C PRO A 37 8.87 -3.81 17.50
N GLY A 38 10.07 -3.60 16.94
CA GLY A 38 10.63 -2.29 16.65
C GLY A 38 10.71 -1.98 15.14
N ALA A 39 11.77 -1.31 14.72
CA ALA A 39 11.89 -0.84 13.33
C ALA A 39 12.37 -1.95 12.39
N ALA A 40 11.65 -2.16 11.29
CA ALA A 40 12.10 -2.95 10.15
C ALA A 40 12.55 -2.01 9.01
N VAL A 41 13.79 -2.20 8.53
CA VAL A 41 14.34 -1.52 7.35
C VAL A 41 14.73 -2.59 6.34
N LEU A 42 14.00 -2.64 5.22
CA LEU A 42 14.15 -3.66 4.21
C LEU A 42 14.58 -3.01 2.88
N THR A 43 15.67 -3.50 2.30
CA THR A 43 16.15 -3.09 0.98
C THR A 43 16.39 -4.32 0.13
N ALA A 44 15.72 -4.44 -1.02
CA ALA A 44 15.92 -5.56 -1.93
C ALA A 44 15.61 -5.19 -3.37
N ALA A 45 16.19 -5.84 -4.38
CA ALA A 45 15.73 -5.66 -5.76
C ALA A 45 14.27 -6.09 -5.92
N SER A 46 13.87 -7.19 -5.28
CA SER A 46 12.47 -7.61 -5.17
C SER A 46 12.14 -8.19 -3.79
N VAL A 47 10.91 -7.99 -3.35
CA VAL A 47 10.36 -8.58 -2.13
C VAL A 47 9.15 -9.43 -2.48
N VAL A 48 9.16 -10.67 -2.00
CA VAL A 48 8.01 -11.58 -2.05
C VAL A 48 7.59 -11.91 -0.62
N ASN A 49 6.39 -11.51 -0.24
CA ASN A 49 5.79 -11.91 1.03
C ASN A 49 4.58 -12.81 0.78
N ALA A 50 4.78 -14.11 1.02
CA ALA A 50 3.73 -15.12 1.02
C ALA A 50 3.38 -15.63 2.43
N GLY A 51 4.20 -15.27 3.42
CA GLY A 51 3.97 -15.57 4.84
C GLY A 51 3.51 -14.36 5.64
N GLU A 52 4.08 -14.21 6.83
CA GLU A 52 3.77 -13.15 7.79
C GLU A 52 4.97 -12.21 7.97
N GLY A 53 4.74 -10.91 7.83
CA GLY A 53 5.63 -9.85 8.27
C GLY A 53 4.95 -9.01 9.34
N GLN A 54 5.58 -8.87 10.50
CA GLN A 54 5.15 -7.95 11.56
C GLN A 54 6.29 -7.02 11.97
N ALA A 55 6.01 -5.72 12.00
CA ALA A 55 6.96 -4.70 12.41
C ALA A 55 6.32 -3.65 13.33
N GLY A 56 7.11 -3.06 14.24
CA GLY A 56 6.71 -1.85 14.96
C GLY A 56 6.59 -0.63 14.03
N ARG A 57 7.55 -0.48 13.11
CA ARG A 57 7.54 0.46 11.99
C ARG A 57 8.20 -0.19 10.79
N LEU A 58 7.80 0.18 9.57
CA LEU A 58 8.36 -0.40 8.35
C LEU A 58 8.88 0.69 7.41
N GLN A 59 10.14 0.57 7.01
CA GLN A 59 10.67 1.23 5.82
C GLN A 59 11.08 0.15 4.83
N LEU A 60 10.52 0.20 3.63
CA LEU A 60 10.83 -0.72 2.54
C LEU A 60 11.23 0.07 1.31
N THR A 61 12.39 -0.27 0.74
CA THR A 61 12.85 0.20 -0.57
C THR A 61 13.07 -0.99 -1.48
N SER A 62 12.36 -1.07 -2.60
CA SER A 62 12.51 -2.19 -3.54
C SER A 62 12.10 -1.83 -4.96
N GLY A 63 12.54 -2.58 -5.96
CA GLY A 63 11.97 -2.46 -7.31
C GLY A 63 10.54 -3.00 -7.33
N ALA A 64 10.27 -4.13 -6.68
CA ALA A 64 8.95 -4.74 -6.67
C ALA A 64 8.57 -5.35 -5.32
N LEU A 65 7.32 -5.17 -4.91
CA LEU A 65 6.71 -5.91 -3.80
C LEU A 65 5.55 -6.77 -4.33
N ALA A 66 5.67 -8.09 -4.20
CA ALA A 66 4.56 -9.02 -4.34
C ALA A 66 4.11 -9.49 -2.94
N ASN A 67 2.87 -9.18 -2.57
CA ASN A 67 2.31 -9.57 -1.28
C ASN A 67 1.05 -10.43 -1.47
N THR A 68 1.16 -11.72 -1.20
CA THR A 68 0.04 -12.66 -1.12
C THR A 68 -0.27 -13.06 0.33
N GLY A 69 0.67 -12.82 1.24
CA GLY A 69 0.51 -13.05 2.68
C GLY A 69 0.02 -11.81 3.43
N THR A 70 0.56 -11.62 4.64
CA THR A 70 0.24 -10.49 5.51
C THR A 70 1.48 -9.67 5.83
N LEU A 71 1.39 -8.36 5.68
CA LEU A 71 2.30 -7.37 6.24
C LEU A 71 1.52 -6.49 7.21
N ALA A 72 1.80 -6.62 8.51
CA ALA A 72 1.14 -5.86 9.57
C ALA A 72 2.16 -4.96 10.29
N VAL A 73 1.84 -3.69 10.42
CA VAL A 73 2.73 -2.69 11.02
C VAL A 73 2.00 -2.00 12.18
N ASN A 74 2.57 -2.08 13.39
CA ASN A 74 1.94 -1.50 14.58
C ASN A 74 2.04 0.03 14.65
N GLY A 75 2.86 0.64 13.80
CA GLY A 75 3.03 2.08 13.66
C GLY A 75 2.94 2.49 12.18
N GLY A 76 3.83 3.40 11.76
CA GLY A 76 3.88 3.87 10.38
C GLY A 76 4.64 2.93 9.44
N ALA A 77 4.21 2.92 8.17
CA ALA A 77 4.84 2.18 7.09
C ALA A 77 5.10 3.10 5.88
N TRP A 78 6.33 3.07 5.37
CA TRP A 78 6.78 3.81 4.20
C TRP A 78 7.39 2.86 3.18
N LEU A 79 6.74 2.75 2.02
CA LEU A 79 7.12 1.86 0.95
C LEU A 79 7.51 2.70 -0.28
N THR A 80 8.77 2.63 -0.67
CA THR A 80 9.28 3.20 -1.91
C THR A 80 9.55 2.05 -2.87
N LEU A 81 8.73 1.96 -3.91
CA LEU A 81 8.67 0.83 -4.83
C LEU A 81 8.76 1.33 -6.28
N ASP A 82 9.15 0.50 -7.25
CA ASP A 82 8.76 0.76 -8.64
C ASP A 82 7.36 0.17 -8.89
N GLY A 83 7.11 -1.05 -8.41
CA GLY A 83 5.83 -1.76 -8.55
C GLY A 83 5.31 -2.44 -7.28
N LEU A 84 3.98 -2.49 -7.13
CA LEU A 84 3.27 -3.25 -6.10
C LEU A 84 2.27 -4.21 -6.75
N ASP A 85 2.28 -5.49 -6.38
CA ASP A 85 1.17 -6.44 -6.56
C ASP A 85 0.72 -6.94 -5.19
N ASN A 86 -0.40 -6.41 -4.70
CA ASN A 86 -0.99 -6.82 -3.43
C ASN A 86 -2.26 -7.65 -3.67
N ARG A 87 -2.19 -8.94 -3.33
CA ARG A 87 -3.35 -9.87 -3.29
C ARG A 87 -3.66 -10.37 -1.88
N GLY A 88 -2.77 -10.09 -0.94
CA GLY A 88 -2.94 -10.36 0.48
C GLY A 88 -3.38 -9.10 1.26
N THR A 89 -2.84 -8.95 2.46
CA THR A 89 -3.10 -7.79 3.32
C THR A 89 -1.83 -7.02 3.60
N LEU A 90 -1.87 -5.71 3.44
CA LEU A 90 -0.89 -4.77 3.97
C LEU A 90 -1.64 -3.77 4.85
N SER A 91 -1.27 -3.74 6.13
CA SER A 91 -1.96 -2.89 7.12
C SER A 91 -1.00 -2.18 8.05
N ALA A 92 -1.35 -0.93 8.40
CA ALA A 92 -0.65 -0.13 9.38
C ALA A 92 -1.63 0.39 10.44
N LEU A 93 -1.27 0.32 11.73
CA LEU A 93 -2.01 1.01 12.79
C LEU A 93 -1.67 2.51 12.86
N GLY A 94 -0.59 2.94 12.21
CA GLY A 94 -0.30 4.34 11.92
C GLY A 94 -0.61 4.69 10.46
N ASP A 95 0.17 5.61 9.91
CA ASP A 95 0.08 5.98 8.50
C ASP A 95 0.71 4.92 7.60
N LEU A 96 0.13 4.74 6.41
CA LEU A 96 0.68 3.91 5.35
C LEU A 96 0.90 4.78 4.11
N THR A 97 2.16 4.94 3.72
CA THR A 97 2.54 5.62 2.49
C THR A 97 3.16 4.62 1.53
N VAL A 98 2.61 4.54 0.31
CA VAL A 98 3.17 3.76 -0.79
C VAL A 98 3.44 4.68 -1.96
N THR A 99 4.69 4.74 -2.38
CA THR A 99 5.13 5.50 -3.55
C THR A 99 5.70 4.52 -4.56
N GLY A 100 5.25 4.59 -5.81
CA GLY A 100 5.84 3.87 -6.92
C GLY A 100 5.25 4.25 -8.27
N THR A 101 5.63 3.50 -9.31
CA THR A 101 5.16 3.76 -10.68
C THR A 101 3.79 3.12 -10.90
N ASP A 102 3.69 1.81 -10.65
CA ASP A 102 2.46 1.03 -10.87
C ASP A 102 2.06 0.26 -9.61
N LEU A 103 0.88 0.57 -9.08
CA LEU A 103 0.35 0.03 -7.84
C LEU A 103 -0.89 -0.81 -8.14
N HIS A 104 -0.73 -2.13 -8.12
CA HIS A 104 -1.83 -3.08 -8.26
C HIS A 104 -2.30 -3.59 -6.89
N ASN A 105 -3.60 -3.50 -6.64
CA ASN A 105 -4.22 -4.00 -5.42
C ASN A 105 -5.51 -4.77 -5.73
N ALA A 106 -5.45 -6.09 -5.55
CA ALA A 106 -6.60 -6.99 -5.57
C ALA A 106 -6.94 -7.52 -4.16
N GLY A 107 -6.07 -7.28 -3.17
CA GLY A 107 -6.28 -7.59 -1.76
C GLY A 107 -6.72 -6.38 -0.95
N ARG A 108 -6.05 -6.15 0.18
CA ARG A 108 -6.34 -5.04 1.10
C ARG A 108 -5.11 -4.19 1.39
N LEU A 109 -5.24 -2.88 1.23
CA LEU A 109 -4.34 -1.87 1.81
C LEU A 109 -5.12 -1.08 2.87
N ALA A 110 -4.65 -1.10 4.11
CA ALA A 110 -5.37 -0.48 5.23
C ALA A 110 -4.47 0.37 6.14
N ALA A 111 -4.97 1.50 6.61
CA ALA A 111 -4.35 2.32 7.64
C ALA A 111 -5.37 2.74 8.69
N ARG A 112 -5.00 2.76 9.98
CA ARG A 112 -5.78 3.53 10.97
C ARG A 112 -5.45 5.02 10.93
N GLY A 113 -4.21 5.36 10.55
CA GLY A 113 -3.83 6.71 10.18
C GLY A 113 -4.22 7.02 8.74
N ALA A 114 -3.48 7.93 8.11
CA ALA A 114 -3.64 8.25 6.71
C ALA A 114 -3.13 7.10 5.81
N LEU A 115 -3.85 6.83 4.73
CA LEU A 115 -3.38 5.98 3.62
C LEU A 115 -3.08 6.89 2.42
N THR A 116 -1.81 6.95 2.00
CA THR A 116 -1.40 7.73 0.82
C THR A 116 -0.78 6.82 -0.23
N LEU A 117 -1.33 6.85 -1.44
CA LEU A 117 -0.78 6.17 -2.62
C LEU A 117 -0.32 7.22 -3.64
N SER A 118 0.93 7.14 -4.06
CA SER A 118 1.51 7.96 -5.13
C SER A 118 2.04 7.06 -6.25
N GLY A 119 1.40 7.08 -7.41
CA GLY A 119 1.67 6.20 -8.55
C GLY A 119 0.40 5.94 -9.35
N ASN A 120 0.53 5.30 -10.52
CA ASN A 120 -0.64 4.75 -11.19
C ASN A 120 -1.25 3.68 -10.31
N TYR A 121 -2.57 3.67 -10.18
CA TYR A 121 -3.27 2.69 -9.36
C TYR A 121 -4.25 1.90 -10.23
N GLY A 122 -4.33 0.60 -10.00
CA GLY A 122 -5.34 -0.25 -10.61
C GLY A 122 -5.71 -1.44 -9.74
N GLY A 123 -7.00 -1.75 -9.64
CA GLY A 123 -7.42 -3.04 -9.12
C GLY A 123 -8.80 -3.06 -8.51
N ALA A 124 -9.20 -4.26 -8.09
CA ALA A 124 -10.51 -4.57 -7.52
C ALA A 124 -10.49 -4.69 -5.98
N GLY A 125 -9.35 -4.39 -5.35
CA GLY A 125 -9.15 -4.55 -3.92
C GLY A 125 -9.75 -3.44 -3.05
N GLU A 126 -9.52 -3.56 -1.75
CA GLU A 126 -9.89 -2.56 -0.76
C GLU A 126 -8.73 -1.58 -0.49
N LEU A 127 -9.05 -0.29 -0.51
CA LEU A 127 -8.26 0.78 0.10
C LEU A 127 -9.05 1.33 1.28
N TYR A 128 -8.51 1.22 2.48
CA TYR A 128 -9.22 1.61 3.71
C TYR A 128 -8.35 2.51 4.59
N SER A 129 -8.90 3.64 5.02
CA SER A 129 -8.31 4.50 6.02
C SER A 129 -9.37 4.87 7.06
N GLU A 130 -9.05 4.74 8.36
CA GLU A 130 -9.85 5.38 9.43
C GLU A 130 -9.62 6.90 9.45
N GLY A 131 -8.54 7.39 8.83
CA GLY A 131 -8.22 8.79 8.62
C GLY A 131 -8.36 9.22 7.14
N ALA A 132 -7.41 10.01 6.65
CA ALA A 132 -7.43 10.49 5.27
C ALA A 132 -6.93 9.42 4.28
N LEU A 133 -7.71 9.19 3.22
CA LEU A 133 -7.28 8.43 2.04
C LEU A 133 -6.90 9.38 0.91
N GLY A 134 -5.64 9.36 0.49
CA GLY A 134 -5.12 10.17 -0.62
C GLY A 134 -4.59 9.29 -1.75
N LEU A 135 -5.04 9.55 -2.98
CA LEU A 135 -4.49 8.93 -4.18
C LEU A 135 -3.99 10.00 -5.14
N ARG A 136 -2.76 9.84 -5.65
CA ARG A 136 -2.16 10.69 -6.67
C ARG A 136 -1.48 9.85 -7.76
N GLY A 137 -1.73 10.14 -9.03
CA GLY A 137 -1.07 9.44 -10.14
C GLY A 137 -1.59 9.88 -11.51
N ALA A 138 -0.95 9.47 -12.60
CA ALA A 138 -1.43 9.84 -13.93
C ALA A 138 -2.73 9.10 -14.26
N ALA A 139 -2.78 7.79 -14.03
CA ALA A 139 -3.97 6.97 -14.24
C ALA A 139 -4.37 6.21 -12.97
N LEU A 140 -5.61 6.38 -12.54
CA LEU A 140 -6.20 5.67 -11.40
C LEU A 140 -7.43 4.89 -11.88
N VAL A 141 -7.47 3.59 -11.60
CA VAL A 141 -8.55 2.68 -12.01
C VAL A 141 -9.09 1.92 -10.80
N ASN A 142 -10.34 2.20 -10.44
CA ASN A 142 -11.08 1.40 -9.47
C ASN A 142 -11.91 0.35 -10.21
N ASP A 143 -11.35 -0.84 -10.42
CA ASP A 143 -11.97 -1.91 -11.21
C ASP A 143 -12.91 -2.77 -10.34
N GLY A 144 -13.98 -2.15 -9.83
CA GLY A 144 -14.94 -2.82 -8.95
C GLY A 144 -14.52 -2.90 -7.48
N GLY A 145 -13.42 -2.25 -7.10
CA GLY A 145 -12.93 -2.19 -5.73
C GLY A 145 -13.66 -1.19 -4.82
N ARG A 146 -13.21 -1.12 -3.58
CA ARG A 146 -13.75 -0.22 -2.55
C ARG A 146 -12.66 0.69 -1.99
N TRP A 147 -12.80 1.99 -2.20
CA TRP A 147 -11.94 3.00 -1.61
C TRP A 147 -12.72 3.77 -0.55
N GLN A 148 -12.19 3.82 0.67
CA GLN A 148 -12.82 4.51 1.77
C GLN A 148 -11.80 5.23 2.66
N GLY A 149 -12.10 6.48 2.98
CA GLY A 149 -11.43 7.26 4.03
C GLY A 149 -12.43 8.13 4.77
N GLU A 150 -12.05 8.65 5.94
CA GLU A 150 -12.79 9.70 6.64
C GLU A 150 -12.94 10.93 5.73
N THR A 151 -11.82 11.34 5.13
CA THR A 151 -11.78 12.19 3.94
C THR A 151 -11.09 11.41 2.82
N LEU A 152 -11.57 11.57 1.60
CA LEU A 152 -10.96 10.95 0.43
C LEU A 152 -10.62 12.02 -0.61
N ALA A 153 -9.34 12.11 -0.98
CA ALA A 153 -8.86 13.01 -2.01
C ALA A 153 -8.20 12.23 -3.15
N VAL A 154 -8.65 12.49 -4.37
CA VAL A 154 -8.09 11.92 -5.61
C VAL A 154 -7.54 13.04 -6.48
N THR A 155 -6.29 12.93 -6.90
CA THR A 155 -5.69 13.84 -7.89
C THR A 155 -5.05 13.03 -9.01
N ALA A 156 -5.53 13.18 -10.25
CA ALA A 156 -4.99 12.42 -11.37
C ALA A 156 -5.11 13.12 -12.72
N ASP A 157 -4.50 12.57 -13.77
CA ASP A 157 -4.85 12.98 -15.14
C ASP A 157 -6.14 12.26 -15.58
N ARG A 158 -6.25 10.96 -15.25
CA ARG A 158 -7.42 10.13 -15.54
C ARG A 158 -7.86 9.31 -14.33
N LEU A 159 -9.16 9.35 -14.04
CA LEU A 159 -9.84 8.47 -13.11
C LEU A 159 -10.90 7.64 -13.85
N ASP A 160 -10.79 6.31 -13.78
CA ASP A 160 -11.85 5.37 -14.16
C ASP A 160 -12.39 4.67 -12.91
N ASN A 161 -13.60 5.03 -12.50
CA ASN A 161 -14.28 4.41 -11.38
C ASN A 161 -15.39 3.47 -11.85
N ARG A 162 -15.19 2.17 -11.66
CA ARG A 162 -16.19 1.10 -11.86
C ARG A 162 -16.60 0.43 -10.54
N GLY A 163 -16.04 0.90 -9.42
CA GLY A 163 -16.30 0.42 -8.07
C GLY A 163 -16.95 1.48 -7.17
N THR A 164 -16.61 1.45 -5.89
CA THR A 164 -17.11 2.38 -4.88
C THR A 164 -15.98 3.25 -4.33
N VAL A 165 -16.16 4.56 -4.34
CA VAL A 165 -15.27 5.55 -3.73
C VAL A 165 -16.06 6.37 -2.73
N THR A 166 -15.67 6.31 -1.45
CA THR A 166 -16.43 6.87 -0.34
C THR A 166 -15.55 7.73 0.56
N GLY A 167 -15.82 9.03 0.58
CA GLY A 167 -15.27 9.93 1.60
C GLY A 167 -16.33 10.19 2.67
N LEU A 168 -16.20 9.58 3.84
CA LEU A 168 -17.26 9.59 4.87
C LEU A 168 -17.73 11.01 5.22
N THR A 169 -16.79 11.95 5.35
CA THR A 169 -17.09 13.38 5.53
C THR A 169 -16.90 14.21 4.27
N ALA A 170 -15.96 13.82 3.42
CA ALA A 170 -15.58 14.58 2.23
C ALA A 170 -14.99 13.67 1.16
N LEU A 171 -15.49 13.80 -0.07
CA LEU A 171 -14.85 13.28 -1.27
C LEU A 171 -14.49 14.45 -2.18
N THR A 172 -13.20 14.61 -2.47
CA THR A 172 -12.68 15.56 -3.46
C THR A 172 -11.99 14.80 -4.58
N VAL A 173 -12.40 15.04 -5.82
CA VAL A 173 -11.76 14.49 -7.01
C VAL A 173 -11.30 15.64 -7.89
N THR A 174 -10.03 15.61 -8.28
CA THR A 174 -9.44 16.56 -9.23
C THR A 174 -8.77 15.79 -10.35
N THR A 175 -9.31 15.89 -11.56
CA THR A 175 -8.71 15.33 -12.76
C THR A 175 -8.24 16.44 -13.70
N ALA A 176 -7.04 16.31 -14.28
CA ALA A 176 -6.57 17.22 -15.33
C ALA A 176 -7.12 16.86 -16.72
N GLY A 177 -7.51 15.59 -16.91
CA GLY A 177 -8.01 15.06 -18.17
C GLY A 177 -9.42 14.48 -18.05
N THR A 178 -9.55 13.19 -17.75
CA THR A 178 -10.84 12.49 -17.84
C THR A 178 -11.28 11.86 -16.52
N LEU A 179 -12.56 12.05 -16.20
CA LEU A 179 -13.27 11.36 -15.13
C LEU A 179 -14.36 10.47 -15.75
N THR A 180 -14.11 9.17 -15.80
CA THR A 180 -15.15 8.16 -16.13
C THR A 180 -15.67 7.55 -14.84
N ASN A 181 -16.98 7.61 -14.64
CA ASN A 181 -17.62 6.97 -13.50
C ASN A 181 -18.80 6.11 -13.96
N THR A 182 -18.63 4.78 -13.88
CA THR A 182 -19.71 3.80 -14.04
C THR A 182 -20.07 3.09 -12.74
N GLY A 183 -19.29 3.33 -11.68
CA GLY A 183 -19.59 2.94 -10.31
C GLY A 183 -20.17 4.10 -9.48
N ARG A 184 -19.76 4.17 -8.21
CA ARG A 184 -20.26 5.15 -7.22
C ARG A 184 -19.14 6.02 -6.67
N LEU A 185 -19.39 7.34 -6.67
CA LEU A 185 -18.64 8.34 -5.91
C LEU A 185 -19.58 8.91 -4.85
N GLU A 186 -19.23 8.82 -3.56
CA GLU A 186 -20.06 9.38 -2.50
C GLU A 186 -19.25 10.05 -1.39
N GLY A 187 -19.87 11.07 -0.78
CA GLY A 187 -19.41 11.67 0.45
C GLY A 187 -20.42 12.71 0.94
N ARG A 188 -20.39 13.03 2.24
CA ARG A 188 -21.27 14.07 2.81
C ARG A 188 -21.07 15.43 2.13
N ARG A 189 -19.84 15.69 1.70
CA ARG A 189 -19.48 16.77 0.79
C ARG A 189 -18.78 16.14 -0.41
N LEU A 190 -19.27 16.41 -1.60
CA LEU A 190 -18.68 15.95 -2.86
C LEU A 190 -18.24 17.16 -3.66
N ALA A 191 -16.95 17.21 -4.01
CA ALA A 191 -16.37 18.22 -4.89
C ALA A 191 -15.64 17.53 -6.05
N LEU A 192 -16.01 17.89 -7.28
CA LEU A 192 -15.44 17.34 -8.51
C LEU A 192 -14.89 18.50 -9.35
N THR A 193 -13.62 18.40 -9.73
CA THR A 193 -12.97 19.27 -10.71
C THR A 193 -12.42 18.37 -11.79
N ALA A 194 -12.92 18.49 -13.02
CA ALA A 194 -12.54 17.65 -14.15
C ALA A 194 -12.50 18.46 -15.44
#